data_AF-A0A9W3C7U0-F1
#
_entry.id   AF-A0A9W3C7U0-F1
#
_cell.length_a   1.000
_cell.length_b   1.000
_cell.length_c   1.000
_cell.angle_alpha   90.00
_cell.angle_beta   90.00
_cell.angle_gamma   90.00
#
_symmetry.space_group_name_H-M   'P 1'
#
loop_
_entity.id
_entity.type
_entity.pdbx_description
1 polymer ?
#
loop_
_entity_poly.entity_id
_entity_poly.type
_entity_poly.pdbx_seq_one_letter_code
_entity_poly.pdbx_strand_id
1 'polypeptide(L)'
;MTRRKEKHAFIVNNSSRKTTYKKRKRGLLKKAHEIFTLCEIYAGAIIYSPYDPTPEVWPSVEDWTVNNSSRDHNKPALASDLNDLSYLVDQYLNSLNRRIQILEEGSDVEIGESL
;
A
#
# COMPACT_ATOMS: atom_id res chain seq x y z
N MET A 1 -23.59 5.56 15.63
CA MET A 1 -23.40 6.59 14.56
C MET A 1 -23.91 6.05 13.25
N THR A 2 -24.78 6.79 12.57
CA THR A 2 -25.26 6.45 11.22
C THR A 2 -24.15 6.73 10.20
N ARG A 3 -23.93 5.80 9.26
CA ARG A 3 -22.93 5.94 8.19
C ARG A 3 -23.31 7.11 7.28
N ARG A 4 -22.45 8.11 7.17
CA ARG A 4 -22.59 9.19 6.17
C ARG A 4 -21.94 8.77 4.84
N LYS A 5 -22.52 9.24 3.74
CA LYS A 5 -21.96 9.05 2.40
C LYS A 5 -20.77 10.01 2.25
N GLU A 6 -19.59 9.46 1.99
CA GLU A 6 -18.37 10.23 1.75
C GLU A 6 -18.11 10.40 0.26
N LYS A 7 -17.48 11.51 -0.13
CA LYS A 7 -17.02 11.73 -1.50
C LYS A 7 -15.83 10.79 -1.79
N HIS A 8 -15.75 10.27 -3.01
CA HIS A 8 -14.59 9.48 -3.49
C HIS A 8 -13.46 10.41 -3.94
N ALA A 9 -12.97 11.22 -3.01
CA ALA A 9 -11.86 12.15 -3.21
C ALA A 9 -10.88 12.05 -2.03
N PHE A 10 -9.73 12.71 -2.15
CA PHE A 10 -8.75 12.75 -1.07
C PHE A 10 -9.36 13.38 0.21
N ILE A 11 -9.21 12.70 1.35
CA ILE A 11 -9.69 13.20 2.64
C ILE A 11 -8.65 14.19 3.17
N VAL A 12 -8.94 15.49 3.10
CA VAL A 12 -8.00 16.55 3.50
C VAL A 12 -7.67 16.46 5.00
N ASN A 13 -8.68 16.26 5.85
CA ASN A 13 -8.47 16.15 7.30
C ASN A 13 -7.63 14.91 7.66
N ASN A 14 -6.45 15.12 8.23
CA ASN A 14 -5.50 14.03 8.51
C ASN A 14 -6.02 13.01 9.54
N SER A 15 -6.72 13.46 10.59
CA SER A 15 -7.28 12.56 11.60
C SER A 15 -8.38 11.67 11.01
N SER A 16 -9.32 12.28 10.27
CA SER A 16 -10.36 11.55 9.55
C SER A 16 -9.79 10.60 8.50
N ARG A 17 -8.74 11.01 7.79
CA ARG A 17 -8.02 10.19 6.80
C ARG A 17 -7.37 8.98 7.46
N LYS A 18 -6.64 9.15 8.57
CA LYS A 18 -5.99 8.07 9.31
C LYS A 18 -6.99 7.05 9.87
N THR A 19 -8.08 7.52 10.47
CA THR A 19 -9.15 6.64 10.98
C THR A 19 -9.84 5.88 9.84
N THR A 20 -10.08 6.55 8.71
CA THR A 20 -10.71 5.94 7.54
C THR A 20 -9.79 4.89 6.90
N TYR A 21 -8.49 5.20 6.77
CA TYR A 21 -7.45 4.28 6.30
C TYR A 21 -7.47 2.98 7.11
N LYS A 22 -7.36 3.05 8.44
CA LYS A 22 -7.36 1.86 9.31
C LYS A 22 -8.62 1.01 9.13
N LYS A 23 -9.80 1.64 9.03
CA LYS A 23 -11.07 0.94 8.84
C LYS A 23 -11.19 0.30 7.45
N ARG A 24 -10.80 1.03 6.40
CA ARG A 24 -10.88 0.54 5.01
C ARG A 24 -9.83 -0.51 4.70
N LYS A 25 -8.58 -0.36 5.18
CA LYS A 25 -7.52 -1.38 5.07
C LYS A 25 -8.02 -2.72 5.58
N ARG A 26 -8.49 -2.75 6.84
CA ARG A 26 -9.05 -3.96 7.45
C ARG A 26 -10.24 -4.54 6.68
N GLY A 27 -11.15 -3.68 6.20
CA GLY A 27 -12.30 -4.12 5.40
C GLY A 27 -11.91 -4.70 4.04
N LEU A 28 -10.93 -4.09 3.37
CA LEU A 28 -10.40 -4.54 2.09
C LEU A 28 -9.74 -5.91 2.21
N LEU A 29 -8.83 -6.07 3.17
CA LEU A 29 -8.14 -7.35 3.41
C LEU A 29 -9.13 -8.46 3.75
N LYS A 30 -10.15 -8.17 4.57
CA LYS A 30 -11.22 -9.13 4.86
C LYS A 30 -11.95 -9.56 3.59
N LYS A 31 -12.28 -8.61 2.70
CA LYS A 31 -12.97 -8.91 1.45
C LYS A 31 -12.09 -9.67 0.46
N ALA A 32 -10.80 -9.34 0.39
CA ALA A 32 -9.83 -10.09 -0.41
C ALA A 32 -9.74 -11.55 0.07
N HIS A 33 -9.67 -11.78 1.38
CA HIS A 33 -9.73 -13.11 1.96
C HIS A 33 -11.04 -13.84 1.64
N GLU A 34 -12.20 -13.20 1.81
CA GLU A 34 -13.49 -13.81 1.48
C GLU A 34 -13.55 -14.25 0.00
N ILE A 35 -13.11 -13.39 -0.94
CA ILE A 35 -13.07 -13.71 -2.37
C ILE A 35 -12.11 -14.87 -2.65
N PHE A 36 -10.92 -14.81 -2.06
CA PHE A 36 -9.91 -15.87 -2.16
C PHE A 36 -10.47 -17.23 -1.72
N THR A 37 -11.15 -17.27 -0.57
CA THR A 37 -11.70 -18.49 0.00
C THR A 37 -12.92 -18.99 -0.77
N LEU A 38 -13.89 -18.12 -1.08
CA LEU A 38 -15.18 -18.51 -1.63
C LEU A 38 -15.13 -18.85 -3.13
N CYS A 39 -14.31 -18.12 -3.88
CA CYS A 39 -14.20 -18.30 -5.32
C CYS A 39 -13.03 -19.20 -5.71
N GLU A 40 -12.21 -19.62 -4.75
CA GLU A 40 -10.99 -20.41 -4.98
C GLU A 40 -10.01 -19.78 -5.97
N ILE A 41 -10.05 -18.44 -6.09
CA ILE A 41 -9.13 -17.69 -6.96
C ILE A 41 -7.96 -17.15 -6.16
N TYR A 42 -6.81 -17.03 -6.79
CA TYR A 42 -5.66 -16.36 -6.20
C TYR A 42 -5.86 -14.84 -6.15
N ALA A 43 -5.69 -14.25 -4.97
CA ALA A 43 -5.83 -12.82 -4.73
C ALA A 43 -4.79 -12.34 -3.71
N GLY A 44 -4.31 -11.12 -3.90
CA GLY A 44 -3.38 -10.46 -2.99
C GLY A 44 -3.57 -8.95 -3.01
N ALA A 45 -2.97 -8.27 -2.03
CA ALA A 45 -3.00 -6.83 -1.89
C ALA A 45 -1.66 -6.32 -1.33
N ILE A 46 -1.17 -5.22 -1.90
CA ILE A 46 -0.04 -4.43 -1.40
C ILE A 46 -0.58 -3.04 -1.08
N ILE A 47 -0.46 -2.60 0.17
CA ILE A 47 -1.05 -1.35 0.64
C ILE A 47 0.03 -0.46 1.23
N TYR A 48 0.26 0.67 0.58
CA TYR A 48 1.14 1.74 1.03
C TYR A 48 0.39 2.77 1.87
N SER A 49 1.08 3.33 2.84
CA SER A 49 0.50 4.32 3.73
C SER A 49 1.57 5.20 4.36
N PRO A 50 1.34 6.53 4.46
CA PRO A 50 2.24 7.41 5.21
C PRO A 50 2.16 7.19 6.73
N TYR A 51 1.31 6.26 7.20
CA TYR A 51 1.11 5.96 8.61
C TYR A 51 1.83 4.68 9.06
N ASP A 52 2.30 3.86 8.13
CA ASP A 52 2.96 2.58 8.38
C ASP A 52 4.35 2.63 7.72
N PRO A 53 5.44 2.24 8.41
CA PRO A 53 6.80 2.37 7.87
C PRO A 53 7.11 1.36 6.74
N THR A 54 6.35 0.27 6.67
CA THR A 54 6.47 -0.76 5.63
C THR A 54 5.12 -0.99 4.98
N PRO A 55 5.08 -1.40 3.70
CA PRO A 55 3.83 -1.78 3.07
C PRO A 55 3.20 -2.98 3.77
N GLU A 56 1.87 -3.00 3.80
CA GLU A 56 1.12 -4.19 4.18
C GLU A 56 0.99 -5.09 2.96
N VAL A 57 1.48 -6.32 3.07
CA VAL A 57 1.37 -7.34 2.02
C VAL A 57 0.47 -8.47 2.53
N TRP A 58 -0.59 -8.76 1.79
CA TRP A 58 -1.50 -9.87 2.08
C TRP A 58 -1.73 -10.71 0.82
N PRO A 59 -1.79 -12.04 0.93
CA PRO A 59 -1.36 -12.83 2.08
C PRO A 59 0.15 -12.64 2.32
N SER A 60 0.60 -12.76 3.58
CA SER A 60 2.04 -12.80 3.82
C SER A 60 2.63 -14.07 3.19
N VAL A 61 3.91 -14.05 2.85
CA VAL A 61 4.62 -15.21 2.25
C VAL A 61 4.48 -16.45 3.13
N GLU A 62 4.49 -16.25 4.45
CA GLU A 62 4.34 -17.30 5.46
C GLU A 62 2.91 -17.83 5.50
N ASP A 63 1.91 -16.95 5.60
CA ASP A 63 0.48 -17.33 5.65
C ASP A 63 0.04 -18.05 4.36
N TRP A 64 0.61 -17.67 3.23
CA TRP A 64 0.35 -18.31 1.95
C TRP A 64 0.76 -19.78 1.95
N THR A 65 1.96 -20.05 2.48
CA THR A 65 2.59 -21.37 2.50
C THR A 65 1.81 -22.35 3.38
N VAL A 66 1.34 -21.90 4.55
CA VAL A 66 0.59 -22.73 5.50
C VAL A 66 -0.80 -23.08 4.99
N ASN A 67 -1.51 -22.12 4.38
CA ASN A 67 -2.93 -22.28 4.06
C ASN A 67 -3.20 -22.91 2.68
N ASN A 68 -2.20 -22.98 1.79
CA ASN A 68 -2.41 -23.39 0.38
C ASN A 68 -1.51 -24.53 -0.10
N SER A 69 -0.90 -25.28 0.82
CA SER A 69 0.03 -26.37 0.51
C SER A 69 -0.55 -27.48 -0.38
N SER A 70 -1.88 -27.57 -0.52
CA SER A 70 -2.57 -28.57 -1.35
C SER A 70 -3.06 -28.05 -2.72
N ARG A 71 -2.97 -26.73 -3.00
CA ARG A 71 -3.50 -26.08 -4.23
C ARG A 71 -2.38 -25.83 -5.26
N ASP A 72 -1.56 -26.83 -5.51
CA ASP A 72 -0.15 -26.68 -5.92
C ASP A 72 0.07 -26.71 -7.45
N HIS A 73 -0.37 -25.70 -8.21
CA HIS A 73 -0.02 -25.60 -9.65
C HIS A 73 0.74 -24.33 -10.03
N ASN A 74 0.68 -23.27 -9.20
CA ASN A 74 1.25 -21.95 -9.55
C ASN A 74 1.88 -21.21 -8.34
N LYS A 75 2.19 -21.94 -7.27
CA LYS A 75 2.61 -21.45 -5.95
C LYS A 75 3.79 -20.46 -5.91
N PRO A 76 4.93 -20.69 -6.61
CA PRO A 76 6.08 -19.78 -6.51
C PRO A 76 5.93 -18.52 -7.37
N ALA A 77 5.13 -18.57 -8.44
CA ALA A 77 5.00 -17.44 -9.36
C ALA A 77 4.32 -16.24 -8.68
N LEU A 78 3.11 -16.40 -8.15
CA LEU A 78 2.35 -15.26 -7.64
C LEU A 78 2.97 -14.58 -6.41
N ALA A 79 3.55 -15.34 -5.48
CA ALA A 79 4.21 -14.78 -4.31
C ALA A 79 5.52 -14.08 -4.68
N SER A 80 6.29 -14.63 -5.62
CA SER A 80 7.47 -13.95 -6.20
C SER A 80 7.03 -12.68 -6.92
N ASP A 81 6.04 -12.78 -7.81
CA ASP A 81 5.53 -11.67 -8.61
C ASP A 81 5.04 -10.52 -7.72
N LEU A 82 4.33 -10.81 -6.62
CA LEU A 82 3.89 -9.77 -5.68
C LEU A 82 5.06 -9.11 -4.95
N ASN A 83 6.08 -9.88 -4.55
CA ASN A 83 7.28 -9.32 -3.92
C ASN A 83 8.11 -8.50 -4.92
N ASP A 84 8.25 -8.97 -6.15
CA ASP A 84 8.96 -8.29 -7.24
C ASP A 84 8.26 -6.98 -7.61
N LEU A 85 6.93 -7.02 -7.70
CA LEU A 85 6.11 -5.81 -7.88
C LEU A 85 6.23 -4.86 -6.68
N SER A 86 6.21 -5.37 -5.44
CA SER A 86 6.42 -4.55 -4.24
C SER A 86 7.78 -3.85 -4.29
N TYR A 87 8.84 -4.57 -4.66
CA TYR A 87 10.19 -4.03 -4.79
C TYR A 87 10.28 -2.94 -5.86
N LEU A 88 9.67 -3.16 -7.03
CA LEU A 88 9.61 -2.16 -8.10
C LEU A 88 8.87 -0.90 -7.68
N VAL A 89 7.75 -1.05 -6.96
CA VAL A 89 6.98 0.09 -6.44
C VAL A 89 7.77 0.84 -5.38
N ASP A 90 8.47 0.15 -4.49
CA ASP A 90 9.34 0.76 -3.47
C ASP A 90 10.48 1.55 -4.11
N GLN A 91 11.13 1.00 -5.14
CA GLN A 91 12.15 1.72 -5.89
C GLN A 91 11.60 2.99 -6.54
N TYR A 92 10.43 2.91 -7.17
CA TYR A 92 9.81 4.06 -7.82
C TYR A 92 9.41 5.14 -6.81
N LEU A 93 8.82 4.76 -5.67
CA LEU A 93 8.48 5.69 -4.58
C LEU A 93 9.72 6.37 -4.01
N ASN A 94 10.79 5.62 -3.76
CA ASN A 94 12.06 6.17 -3.29
C ASN A 94 12.67 7.13 -4.32
N SER A 95 12.57 6.82 -5.61
CA SER A 95 12.99 7.71 -6.69
C SER A 95 12.18 9.02 -6.68
N LEU A 96 10.86 8.95 -6.52
CA LEU A 96 10.00 10.14 -6.43
C LEU A 96 10.31 10.98 -5.20
N ASN A 97 10.50 10.36 -4.03
CA ASN A 97 10.83 11.06 -2.79
C ASN A 97 12.17 11.81 -2.91
N ARG A 98 13.19 11.19 -3.52
CA ARG A 98 14.47 11.88 -3.80
C ARG A 98 14.28 13.07 -4.75
N ARG A 99 13.45 12.92 -5.79
CA ARG A 99 13.15 14.02 -6.71
C ARG A 99 12.41 15.17 -6.02
N ILE A 100 11.47 14.87 -5.14
CA ILE A 100 10.77 15.87 -4.32
C ILE A 100 11.76 16.61 -3.42
N GLN A 101 12.64 15.87 -2.73
CA GLN A 101 13.66 16.48 -1.87
C GLN A 101 14.58 17.44 -2.63
N ILE A 102 15.04 17.07 -3.82
CA ILE A 102 15.86 17.95 -4.68
C ILE A 102 15.08 19.22 -5.09
N LEU A 103 13.79 19.09 -5.37
CA LEU A 103 12.94 20.24 -5.73
C LEU A 103 12.65 21.14 -4.54
N GLU A 104 12.56 20.59 -3.33
CA GLU A 104 12.40 21.34 -2.08
C GLU A 104 13.71 22.06 -1.69
N GLU A 105 14.86 21.38 -1.74
CA GLU A 105 16.19 21.93 -1.44
C GLU A 105 16.65 22.97 -2.48
N GLY A 106 16.23 22.84 -3.74
CA GLY A 106 16.51 23.81 -4.80
C GLY A 106 15.74 25.14 -4.71
N SER A 107 14.81 25.27 -3.75
CA SER A 107 14.01 26.49 -3.56
C SER A 107 14.58 27.47 -2.51
N ASP A 108 15.65 27.10 -1.81
CA ASP A 108 16.31 27.92 -0.78
C ASP A 108 17.62 28.61 -1.26
N VAL A 109 17.91 28.63 -2.57
CA VAL A 109 19.12 29.28 -3.11
C VAL A 109 18.81 30.68 -3.68
N GLU A 110 19.08 31.66 -2.81
CA GLU A 110 19.51 33.06 -3.03
C GLU A 110 18.53 34.12 -3.56
N ILE A 111 18.22 35.09 -2.67
CA ILE A 111 18.65 36.48 -2.92
C ILE A 111 19.53 36.88 -1.74
N GLY A 112 20.84 36.82 -1.95
CA GLY A 112 21.81 37.49 -1.09
C GLY A 112 21.58 39.00 -1.13
N GLU A 113 21.57 39.61 0.04
CA GLU A 113 21.79 41.05 0.17
C GLU A 113 23.17 41.38 -0.41
N SER A 114 23.18 42.29 -1.39
CA SER A 114 24.40 42.95 -1.85
C SER A 114 24.17 44.46 -1.87
N LEU A 115 24.98 45.13 -1.06
CA LEU A 115 25.18 46.58 -0.82
C LEU A 115 24.18 47.29 0.10
#